data_AF-A0A9Q9CTF4-F1
#
_entry.id   AF-A0A9Q9CTF4-F1
#
_cell.length_a   1.000
_cell.length_b   1.000
_cell.length_c   1.000
_cell.angle_alpha   90.00
_cell.angle_beta   90.00
_cell.angle_gamma   90.00
#
_symmetry.space_group_name_H-M   'P 1'
#
loop_
_entity.id
_entity.type
_entity.pdbx_description
1 polymer ?
#
loop_
_entity_poly.entity_id
_entity_poly.type
_entity_poly.pdbx_seq_one_letter_code
_entity_poly.pdbx_strand_id
1 'polypeptide(L)'
;MIHHFVADEYVKNVFQIDLEKLKTNGKRVILTDLDNTLVGAAVKAPTPEVIEFLNRAKELGFEVIIVSNNNKERVSYFSKNLSIKAAHHKALKPLKLKLRKILKQYHRSEVIMIGDQLMTDVLVAKRLGLYTILVEPIHLHSDENSTKFNRRLERFVVKQLKKRQLPTPPYLD
;
A
#
# COMPACT_ATOMS: atom_id res chain seq x y z
N MET A 1 15.85 -13.31 2.23
CA MET A 1 14.38 -13.46 2.39
C MET A 1 13.80 -12.43 3.36
N ILE A 2 14.38 -12.25 4.56
CA ILE A 2 13.89 -11.30 5.57
C ILE A 2 13.88 -9.83 5.10
N HIS A 3 14.82 -9.43 4.24
CA HIS A 3 14.87 -8.08 3.66
C HIS A 3 13.65 -7.73 2.79
N HIS A 4 12.84 -8.70 2.34
CA HIS A 4 11.59 -8.41 1.64
C HIS A 4 10.51 -7.82 2.54
N PHE A 5 10.74 -7.78 3.86
CA PHE A 5 9.86 -7.13 4.83
C PHE A 5 10.39 -5.75 5.26
N VAL A 6 11.43 -5.25 4.60
CA VAL A 6 11.94 -3.89 4.83
C VAL A 6 11.41 -3.00 3.71
N ALA A 7 10.55 -2.05 4.09
CA ALA A 7 10.04 -1.03 3.18
C ALA A 7 11.13 -0.01 2.88
N ASP A 8 10.98 0.72 1.78
CA ASP A 8 11.92 1.78 1.40
C ASP A 8 11.66 3.07 2.19
N GLU A 9 10.39 3.35 2.51
CA GLU A 9 9.98 4.45 3.40
C GLU A 9 8.89 3.98 4.39
N TYR A 10 8.91 4.58 5.59
CA TYR A 10 7.90 4.40 6.64
C TYR A 10 7.32 5.78 6.97
N VAL A 11 6.01 5.95 6.86
CA VAL A 11 5.33 7.23 7.13
C VAL A 11 4.09 7.00 8.00
N LYS A 12 3.64 8.03 8.71
CA LYS A 12 2.50 7.88 9.62
C LYS A 12 1.20 7.56 8.87
N ASN A 13 0.97 8.26 7.77
CA ASN A 13 -0.19 8.11 6.90
C ASN A 13 0.15 8.60 5.50
N VAL A 14 -0.74 8.37 4.54
CA VAL A 14 -0.52 8.73 3.13
C VAL A 14 -0.29 10.23 2.91
N PHE A 15 -0.81 11.09 3.78
CA PHE A 15 -0.68 12.55 3.67
C PHE A 15 0.73 13.06 3.97
N GLN A 16 1.58 12.24 4.59
CA GLN A 16 2.99 12.56 4.86
C GLN A 16 3.92 12.12 3.71
N ILE A 17 3.38 11.57 2.63
CA ILE A 17 4.17 11.15 1.48
C ILE A 17 4.55 12.39 0.66
N ASP A 18 5.85 12.61 0.48
CA ASP A 18 6.38 13.68 -0.37
C ASP A 18 6.27 13.29 -1.85
N LEU A 19 5.12 13.63 -2.45
CA LEU A 19 4.82 13.33 -3.85
C LEU A 19 5.77 14.05 -4.83
N GLU A 20 6.27 15.23 -4.49
CA GLU A 20 7.18 16.02 -5.33
C GLU A 20 8.57 15.36 -5.40
N LYS A 21 9.09 14.94 -4.24
CA LYS A 21 10.33 14.16 -4.16
C LYS A 21 10.20 12.87 -4.97
N LEU A 22 9.09 12.15 -4.84
CA LEU A 22 8.85 10.93 -5.61
C LEU A 22 8.82 11.22 -7.11
N LYS A 23 8.14 12.30 -7.54
CA LYS A 23 8.07 12.71 -8.94
C LYS A 23 9.45 13.06 -9.51
N THR A 24 10.25 13.78 -8.73
CA THR A 24 11.64 14.16 -9.05
C THR A 24 12.53 12.92 -9.16
N ASN A 25 12.30 11.91 -8.32
CA ASN A 25 12.98 10.61 -8.36
C ASN A 25 12.47 9.67 -9.47
N GLY A 26 11.76 10.21 -10.48
CA GLY A 26 11.32 9.46 -11.65
C GLY A 26 10.13 8.52 -11.40
N LYS A 27 9.44 8.64 -10.26
CA LYS A 27 8.21 7.87 -10.01
C LYS A 27 7.07 8.44 -10.85
N ARG A 28 6.21 7.54 -11.35
CA ARG A 28 5.11 7.85 -12.27
C ARG A 28 3.81 7.14 -11.90
N VAL A 29 3.89 5.97 -11.27
CA VAL A 29 2.72 5.14 -10.97
C VAL A 29 2.64 4.83 -9.49
N ILE A 30 1.49 5.05 -8.89
CA ILE A 30 1.17 4.70 -7.51
C ILE A 30 0.19 3.53 -7.53
N LEU A 31 0.66 2.37 -7.07
CA LEU A 31 -0.20 1.27 -6.67
C LEU A 31 -0.50 1.46 -5.18
N THR A 32 -1.78 1.59 -4.81
CA THR A 32 -2.17 1.79 -3.41
C THR A 32 -3.12 0.70 -2.96
N ASP A 33 -2.91 0.18 -1.76
CA ASP A 33 -3.98 -0.51 -1.06
C ASP A 33 -5.11 0.47 -0.69
N LEU A 34 -6.27 -0.08 -0.30
CA LEU A 34 -7.46 0.67 0.07
C LEU A 34 -7.67 0.66 1.59
N ASP A 35 -7.71 -0.52 2.19
CA ASP A 35 -8.26 -0.73 3.54
C ASP A 35 -7.17 -0.62 4.59
N ASN A 36 -7.39 0.28 5.55
CA ASN A 36 -6.41 0.73 6.53
C ASN A 36 -5.18 1.43 5.92
N THR A 37 -5.17 1.67 4.60
CA THR A 37 -4.16 2.49 3.91
C THR A 37 -4.72 3.86 3.54
N LEU A 38 -5.71 3.91 2.64
CA LEU A 38 -6.39 5.17 2.30
C LEU A 38 -7.54 5.47 3.25
N VAL A 39 -8.32 4.44 3.62
CA VAL A 39 -9.51 4.58 4.46
C VAL A 39 -9.61 3.43 5.44
N GLY A 40 -10.22 3.65 6.60
CA GLY A 40 -10.49 2.56 7.56
C GLY A 40 -11.41 1.49 6.95
N ALA A 41 -11.20 0.23 7.30
CA ALA A 41 -11.98 -0.88 6.75
C ALA A 41 -13.51 -0.75 6.98
N ALA A 42 -13.93 -0.14 8.10
CA ALA A 42 -15.34 0.11 8.42
C ALA A 42 -15.91 1.38 7.77
N VAL A 43 -15.05 2.25 7.22
CA VAL A 43 -15.47 3.51 6.59
C VAL A 43 -16.16 3.19 5.26
N LYS A 44 -17.31 3.83 5.03
CA LYS A 44 -18.17 3.58 3.86
C LYS A 44 -17.96 4.53 2.70
N ALA A 45 -17.30 5.68 2.91
CA ALA A 45 -17.06 6.69 1.88
C ALA A 45 -15.65 7.31 2.01
N PRO A 46 -15.04 7.80 0.92
CA PRO A 46 -13.77 8.51 1.01
C PRO A 46 -13.88 9.78 1.84
N THR A 47 -12.85 10.10 2.61
CA THR A 47 -12.78 11.37 3.33
C THR A 47 -12.27 12.50 2.43
N PRO A 48 -12.54 13.78 2.74
CA PRO A 48 -12.03 14.92 1.98
C PRO A 48 -10.50 14.90 1.82
N GLU A 49 -9.77 14.54 2.87
CA GLU A 49 -8.31 14.51 2.89
C GLU A 49 -7.75 13.46 1.90
N VAL A 50 -8.40 12.30 1.81
CA VAL A 50 -8.03 11.25 0.84
C VAL A 50 -8.28 11.72 -0.59
N ILE A 51 -9.39 12.42 -0.82
CA ILE A 51 -9.71 12.99 -2.13
C ILE A 51 -8.66 14.04 -2.52
N GLU A 52 -8.32 14.94 -1.61
CA GLU A 52 -7.31 15.99 -1.82
C GLU A 52 -5.94 15.39 -2.13
N PHE A 53 -5.48 14.42 -1.33
CA PHE A 53 -4.22 13.71 -1.56
C PHE A 53 -4.15 13.07 -2.95
N LEU A 54 -5.22 12.38 -3.35
CA LEU A 54 -5.28 11.71 -4.65
C LEU A 54 -5.39 12.70 -5.81
N ASN A 55 -6.07 13.83 -5.62
CA ASN A 55 -6.11 14.90 -6.61
C ASN A 55 -4.73 15.53 -6.78
N ARG A 56 -4.01 15.79 -5.67
CA ARG A 56 -2.64 16.29 -5.73
C ARG A 56 -1.72 15.33 -6.48
N ALA A 57 -1.83 14.02 -6.22
CA ALA A 57 -1.07 13.02 -6.97
C ALA A 57 -1.36 13.09 -8.48
N LYS A 58 -2.63 13.21 -8.88
CA LYS A 58 -3.03 13.34 -10.29
C LYS A 58 -2.55 14.64 -10.93
N GLU A 59 -2.60 15.76 -10.22
CA GLU A 59 -2.08 17.06 -10.68
C GLU A 59 -0.58 17.00 -10.97
N LEU A 60 0.17 16.27 -10.14
CA LEU A 60 1.58 15.98 -10.37
C LEU A 60 1.81 14.93 -11.46
N GLY A 61 0.74 14.47 -12.12
CA GLY A 61 0.79 13.52 -13.22
C GLY A 61 1.17 12.10 -12.78
N PHE A 62 0.81 11.68 -11.57
CA PHE A 62 0.85 10.27 -11.20
C PHE A 62 -0.36 9.54 -11.78
N GLU A 63 -0.13 8.35 -12.32
CA GLU A 63 -1.18 7.37 -12.50
C GLU A 63 -1.42 6.65 -11.17
N VAL A 64 -2.64 6.70 -10.64
CA VAL A 64 -3.02 6.00 -9.41
C VAL A 64 -3.86 4.78 -9.74
N ILE A 65 -3.52 3.64 -9.14
CA ILE A 65 -4.22 2.37 -9.31
C ILE A 65 -4.50 1.76 -7.93
N ILE A 66 -5.76 1.46 -7.64
CA ILE A 66 -6.11 0.72 -6.41
C ILE A 66 -5.82 -0.76 -6.62
N VAL A 67 -5.11 -1.38 -5.68
CA VAL A 67 -4.81 -2.81 -5.66
C VAL A 67 -5.17 -3.36 -4.28
N SER A 68 -6.37 -3.92 -4.13
CA SER A 68 -6.92 -4.34 -2.84
C SER A 68 -7.29 -5.84 -2.83
N ASN A 69 -7.11 -6.49 -1.68
CA ASN A 69 -7.59 -7.85 -1.44
C ASN A 69 -9.11 -7.92 -1.20
N ASN A 70 -9.79 -6.79 -1.03
CA ASN A 70 -11.22 -6.72 -0.77
C ASN A 70 -12.07 -7.09 -2.00
N ASN A 71 -13.39 -7.17 -1.81
CA ASN A 71 -14.37 -7.53 -2.82
C ASN A 71 -14.53 -6.43 -3.90
N LYS A 72 -15.16 -6.82 -5.01
CA LYS A 72 -15.36 -5.91 -6.16
C LYS A 72 -16.24 -4.71 -5.79
N GLU A 73 -17.28 -4.93 -5.02
CA GLU A 73 -18.25 -3.89 -4.66
C GLU A 73 -17.57 -2.73 -3.93
N ARG A 74 -16.83 -3.02 -2.87
CA ARG A 74 -16.09 -2.01 -2.11
C ARG A 74 -15.06 -1.29 -2.97
N VAL A 75 -14.24 -2.04 -3.70
CA VAL A 75 -13.17 -1.46 -4.53
C VAL A 75 -13.75 -0.57 -5.64
N SER A 76 -14.81 -1.02 -6.32
CA SER A 76 -15.47 -0.24 -7.37
C SER A 76 -16.20 1.00 -6.83
N TYR A 77 -16.82 0.90 -5.65
CA TYR A 77 -17.43 2.05 -5.00
C TYR A 77 -16.39 3.14 -4.72
N PHE A 78 -15.27 2.78 -4.08
CA PHE A 78 -14.21 3.75 -3.75
C PHE A 78 -13.51 4.28 -5.00
N SER A 79 -13.19 3.43 -5.98
CA SER A 79 -12.51 3.90 -7.20
C SER A 79 -13.37 4.90 -7.98
N LYS A 80 -14.70 4.71 -8.02
CA LYS A 80 -15.63 5.66 -8.65
C LYS A 80 -15.65 7.00 -7.92
N ASN A 81 -15.84 6.98 -6.60
CA ASN A 81 -15.92 8.21 -5.79
C ASN A 81 -14.57 8.96 -5.73
N LEU A 82 -13.45 8.26 -5.86
CA LEU A 82 -12.11 8.85 -5.93
C LEU A 82 -11.68 9.22 -7.36
N SER A 83 -12.53 8.99 -8.37
CA SER A 83 -12.21 9.20 -9.79
C SER A 83 -10.88 8.54 -10.21
N ILE A 84 -10.67 7.30 -9.74
CA ILE A 84 -9.53 6.46 -10.09
C ILE A 84 -9.96 5.53 -11.23
N LYS A 85 -9.25 5.58 -12.35
CA LYS A 85 -9.62 4.86 -13.58
C LYS A 85 -9.35 3.36 -13.50
N ALA A 86 -8.31 2.95 -12.77
CA ALA A 86 -7.91 1.55 -12.68
C ALA A 86 -7.97 1.05 -11.23
N ALA A 87 -8.70 -0.05 -11.01
CA ALA A 87 -8.83 -0.68 -9.71
C ALA A 87 -8.90 -2.19 -9.82
N HIS A 88 -8.13 -2.89 -8.98
CA HIS A 88 -8.04 -4.34 -8.95
C HIS A 88 -8.47 -4.87 -7.59
N HIS A 89 -9.62 -5.53 -7.57
CA HIS A 89 -10.14 -6.22 -6.40
C HIS A 89 -9.62 -7.66 -6.31
N LYS A 90 -9.76 -8.27 -5.12
CA LYS A 90 -9.25 -9.60 -4.80
C LYS A 90 -7.81 -9.76 -5.31
N ALA A 91 -6.92 -8.80 -5.07
CA ALA A 91 -5.58 -8.76 -5.65
C ALA A 91 -4.73 -10.00 -5.31
N LEU A 92 -5.13 -10.76 -4.29
CA LEU A 92 -4.47 -11.96 -3.76
C LEU A 92 -3.05 -11.67 -3.26
N LYS A 93 -2.78 -10.44 -2.81
CA LYS A 93 -1.51 -10.10 -2.14
C LYS A 93 -1.36 -11.04 -0.92
N PRO A 94 -0.17 -11.66 -0.71
CA PRO A 94 1.13 -11.34 -1.31
C PRO A 94 1.50 -12.07 -2.61
N LEU A 95 0.54 -12.72 -3.30
CA LEU A 95 0.81 -13.38 -4.57
C LEU A 95 1.11 -12.36 -5.68
N LYS A 96 2.14 -12.66 -6.48
CA LYS A 96 2.63 -11.79 -7.56
C LYS A 96 1.74 -11.76 -8.80
N LEU A 97 0.80 -12.70 -8.94
CA LEU A 97 0.19 -13.03 -10.23
C LEU A 97 -0.61 -11.87 -10.84
N LYS A 98 -1.44 -11.20 -10.03
CA LYS A 98 -2.24 -10.06 -10.52
C LYS A 98 -1.39 -8.81 -10.74
N LEU A 99 -0.51 -8.46 -9.79
CA LEU A 99 0.36 -7.29 -9.92
C LEU A 99 1.31 -7.43 -11.12
N ARG A 100 1.83 -8.62 -11.43
CA ARG A 100 2.65 -8.84 -12.63
C ARG A 100 1.93 -8.47 -13.93
N LYS A 101 0.61 -8.63 -14.00
CA LYS A 101 -0.17 -8.24 -15.19
C LYS A 101 -0.23 -6.72 -15.31
N ILE A 102 -0.45 -6.01 -14.19
CA ILE A 102 -0.44 -4.54 -14.13
C ILE A 102 0.93 -4.01 -14.57
N LEU A 103 2.00 -4.57 -13.99
CA LEU A 103 3.39 -4.17 -14.22
C LEU A 103 3.92 -4.45 -15.63
N LYS A 104 3.17 -5.12 -16.52
CA LYS A 104 3.58 -5.26 -17.93
C LYS A 104 3.62 -3.93 -18.67
N GLN A 105 2.91 -2.93 -18.16
CA GLN A 105 2.75 -1.62 -18.79
C GLN A 105 3.76 -0.58 -18.29
N TYR A 106 4.59 -0.93 -17.30
CA TYR A 106 5.42 0.04 -16.58
C TYR A 106 6.83 -0.49 -16.29
N HIS A 107 7.80 0.42 -16.22
CA HIS A 107 9.10 0.09 -15.66
C HIS A 107 9.01 0.04 -14.14
N ARG A 108 9.57 -1.01 -13.53
CA ARG A 108 9.53 -1.23 -12.06
C ARG A 108 10.09 -0.03 -11.26
N SER A 109 11.10 0.64 -11.81
CA SER A 109 11.73 1.82 -11.22
C SER A 109 10.77 3.01 -11.07
N GLU A 110 9.72 3.08 -11.86
CA GLU A 110 8.74 4.19 -11.87
C GLU A 110 7.54 3.92 -10.96
N VAL A 111 7.40 2.69 -10.47
CA VAL A 111 6.21 2.23 -9.75
C VAL A 111 6.47 2.20 -8.24
N ILE A 112 5.52 2.74 -7.49
CA ILE A 112 5.47 2.71 -6.03
C ILE A 112 4.33 1.79 -5.59
N MET A 113 4.53 1.04 -4.51
CA MET A 113 3.47 0.38 -3.75
C MET A 113 3.29 1.09 -2.39
N ILE A 114 2.08 1.52 -2.09
CA ILE A 114 1.67 2.09 -0.80
C ILE A 114 0.71 1.10 -0.12
N GLY A 115 0.98 0.76 1.14
CA GLY A 115 0.12 -0.12 1.92
C GLY A 115 0.43 -0.09 3.41
N ASP A 116 -0.37 -0.78 4.21
CA ASP A 116 -0.29 -0.80 5.69
C ASP A 116 0.16 -2.15 6.26
N GLN A 117 0.37 -3.17 5.41
CA GLN A 117 0.71 -4.53 5.82
C GLN A 117 2.04 -4.99 5.25
N LEU A 118 2.92 -5.46 6.14
CA LEU A 118 4.21 -6.06 5.78
C LEU A 118 4.01 -7.39 5.04
N MET A 119 3.07 -8.21 5.50
CA MET A 119 2.88 -9.57 4.99
C MET A 119 2.16 -9.62 3.64
N THR A 120 1.56 -8.50 3.21
CA THR A 120 0.87 -8.38 1.92
C THR A 120 1.62 -7.42 1.00
N ASP A 121 1.53 -6.12 1.29
CA ASP A 121 1.89 -5.03 0.39
C ASP A 121 3.40 -4.93 0.24
N VAL A 122 4.12 -4.89 1.35
CA VAL A 122 5.58 -4.82 1.33
C VAL A 122 6.16 -6.10 0.75
N LEU A 123 5.71 -7.26 1.23
CA LEU A 123 6.22 -8.53 0.74
C LEU A 123 6.04 -8.70 -0.78
N VAL A 124 4.87 -8.35 -1.34
CA VAL A 124 4.66 -8.48 -2.78
C VAL A 124 5.46 -7.44 -3.57
N ALA A 125 5.52 -6.20 -3.09
CA ALA A 125 6.24 -5.11 -3.74
C ALA A 125 7.75 -5.39 -3.80
N LYS A 126 8.37 -5.77 -2.68
CA LYS A 126 9.80 -6.11 -2.64
C LYS A 126 10.13 -7.33 -3.50
N ARG A 127 9.25 -8.36 -3.54
CA ARG A 127 9.42 -9.52 -4.44
C ARG A 127 9.25 -9.18 -5.92
N LEU A 128 8.69 -8.01 -6.25
CA LEU A 128 8.54 -7.49 -7.61
C LEU A 128 9.55 -6.40 -7.94
N GLY A 129 10.38 -5.99 -6.99
CA GLY A 129 11.39 -4.94 -7.16
C GLY A 129 10.79 -3.54 -7.23
N LEU A 130 9.68 -3.29 -6.53
CA LEU A 130 9.01 -1.99 -6.49
C LEU A 130 9.49 -1.16 -5.31
N TYR A 131 9.45 0.16 -5.48
CA TYR A 131 9.62 1.09 -4.37
C TYR A 131 8.42 0.98 -3.44
N THR A 132 8.66 0.84 -2.14
CA THR A 132 7.60 0.49 -1.18
C THR A 132 7.52 1.50 -0.05
N ILE A 133 6.34 2.08 0.15
CA ILE A 133 6.04 2.97 1.26
C ILE A 133 5.04 2.25 2.17
N LEU A 134 5.45 2.01 3.42
CA LEU A 134 4.59 1.43 4.43
C LEU A 134 4.00 2.55 5.30
N VAL A 135 2.67 2.61 5.37
CA VAL A 135 1.95 3.53 6.25
C VAL A 135 1.54 2.83 7.56
N GLU A 136 1.19 3.60 8.58
CA GLU A 136 0.51 3.02 9.76
C GLU A 136 -0.93 2.66 9.41
N PRO A 137 -1.41 1.49 9.85
CA PRO A 137 -2.80 1.12 9.62
C PRO A 137 -3.73 2.06 10.36
N ILE A 138 -4.73 2.60 9.65
CA ILE A 138 -5.75 3.50 10.23
C ILE A 138 -6.43 2.84 11.45
N HIS A 139 -6.66 1.53 11.39
CA HIS A 139 -7.06 0.73 12.54
C HIS A 139 -6.13 -0.47 12.72
N LEU A 140 -5.39 -0.48 13.84
CA LEU A 140 -4.53 -1.60 14.25
C LEU A 140 -5.32 -2.89 14.48
N HIS A 141 -6.56 -2.76 14.96
CA HIS A 141 -7.48 -3.84 15.19
C HIS A 141 -8.59 -3.80 14.14
N SER A 142 -8.42 -4.57 13.07
CA SER A 142 -9.48 -4.89 12.11
C SER A 142 -10.29 -6.08 12.62
N ASP A 143 -11.60 -6.09 12.37
CA ASP A 143 -12.47 -7.22 12.68
C ASP A 143 -12.23 -8.44 11.79
N GLU A 144 -11.50 -8.28 10.69
CA GLU A 144 -11.19 -9.37 9.76
C GLU A 144 -10.16 -10.35 10.35
N ASN A 145 -10.55 -11.61 10.49
CA ASN A 145 -9.71 -12.68 11.04
C ASN A 145 -8.39 -12.88 10.28
N SER A 146 -8.40 -12.72 8.96
CA SER A 146 -7.20 -12.77 8.12
C SER A 146 -6.20 -11.68 8.49
N THR A 147 -6.68 -10.46 8.70
CA THR A 147 -5.85 -9.31 9.11
C THR A 147 -5.27 -9.55 10.50
N LYS A 148 -6.07 -10.04 11.46
CA LYS A 148 -5.57 -10.40 12.81
C LYS A 148 -4.43 -11.43 12.76
N PHE A 149 -4.58 -12.48 11.94
CA PHE A 149 -3.55 -13.49 11.77
C PHE A 149 -2.27 -12.90 11.15
N ASN A 150 -2.41 -12.10 10.09
CA ASN A 150 -1.29 -11.40 9.47
C ASN A 150 -0.55 -10.53 10.49
N ARG A 151 -1.25 -9.73 11.32
CA ARG A 151 -0.61 -8.90 12.35
C ARG A 151 0.20 -9.72 13.36
N ARG A 152 -0.26 -10.92 13.72
CA ARG A 152 0.52 -11.81 14.61
C ARG A 152 1.83 -12.25 13.95
N LEU A 153 1.78 -12.61 12.67
CA LEU A 153 2.99 -12.94 11.90
C LEU A 153 3.91 -11.73 11.73
N GLU A 154 3.35 -10.54 11.50
CA GLU A 154 4.10 -9.29 11.39
C GLU A 154 4.92 -9.01 12.65
N ARG A 155 4.33 -9.15 13.84
CA ARG A 155 5.09 -8.98 15.10
C ARG A 155 6.26 -9.96 15.21
N PHE A 156 6.09 -11.19 14.74
CA PHE A 156 7.20 -12.14 14.69
C PHE A 156 8.29 -11.69 13.71
N VAL A 157 7.91 -11.25 12.50
CA VAL A 157 8.84 -10.72 11.49
C VAL A 157 9.59 -9.50 12.02
N VAL A 158 8.90 -8.54 12.65
CA VAL A 158 9.50 -7.35 13.26
C VAL A 158 10.52 -7.72 14.33
N LYS A 159 10.23 -8.70 15.20
CA LYS A 159 11.23 -9.21 16.16
C LYS A 159 12.49 -9.74 15.48
N GLN A 160 12.35 -10.42 14.34
CA GLN A 160 13.51 -10.92 13.58
C GLN A 160 14.28 -9.79 12.88
N LEU A 161 13.60 -8.75 12.40
CA LEU A 161 14.21 -7.55 11.83
C LEU A 161 15.02 -6.79 12.89
N LYS A 162 14.45 -6.55 14.08
CA LYS A 162 15.14 -5.90 15.22
C LYS A 162 16.40 -6.66 15.63
N LYS A 163 16.33 -7.99 15.75
CA LYS A 163 17.51 -8.85 16.05
C LYS A 163 18.65 -8.69 15.04
N ARG A 164 18.32 -8.29 13.81
CA ARG A 164 19.27 -8.07 12.71
C ARG A 164 19.59 -6.60 12.49
N GLN A 165 19.14 -5.70 13.37
CA GLN A 165 19.33 -4.25 13.27
C GLN A 165 18.82 -3.66 11.94
N LEU A 166 17.74 -4.24 11.41
CA LEU A 166 17.07 -3.76 10.20
C LEU A 166 15.94 -2.77 10.55
N PRO A 167 15.62 -1.82 9.67
CA PRO A 167 14.48 -0.92 9.87
C PRO A 167 13.17 -1.67 10.10
N THR A 168 12.35 -1.15 11.01
CA THR A 168 11.04 -1.71 11.36
C THR A 168 9.98 -0.62 11.44
N PRO A 169 8.71 -0.93 11.13
CA PRO A 169 7.61 0.00 11.36
C PRO A 169 7.47 0.34 12.86
N PRO A 170 7.37 1.63 13.22
CA PRO A 170 7.34 2.06 14.63
C PRO A 170 6.06 1.65 15.36
N TYR A 171 4.96 1.41 14.65
CA TYR A 171 3.66 1.03 15.23
C TYR A 171 3.52 -0.47 15.56
N LEU A 172 4.53 -1.30 15.24
CA LEU A 172 4.54 -2.75 15.53
C LEU A 172 5.56 -3.10 16.63
N ASP A 173 5.95 -2.11 17.43
CA ASP A 173 6.97 -2.27 18.48
C ASP A 173 6.59 -3.24 19.61
#